data_AF-A0A4Z1E425-F1
#
_entry.id   AF-A0A4Z1E425-F1
#
_cell.length_a   1.000
_cell.length_b   1.000
_cell.length_c   1.000
_cell.angle_alpha   90.00
_cell.angle_beta   90.00
_cell.angle_gamma   90.00
#
_symmetry.space_group_name_H-M   'P 1'
#
loop_
_entity.id
_entity.type
_entity.pdbx_description
1 polymer ?
#
loop_
_entity_poly.entity_id
_entity_poly.type
_entity_poly.pdbx_seq_one_letter_code
_entity_poly.pdbx_strand_id
1 'polypeptide(L)'
;MTTGGVRTLVVGSCVSRDTFSHLPTDGFSLVGYVARQSLISAFSPPVVLLDAPALTSPFQQQMVSADFASGLPDVLRRTAGRVDLVLWDLTDERLGVWVLPDDTAVTRTVDLIAAGADLDVAAAGVLVELGTAAHRAMWTEAAHAFVRLVREHHPGAALVALAPPWAGVNESGDEGPSSFGLVAADANRRLALYYDTVADLGVDLIGRDLDVTTTPSHPWGEAPFHYSPHVYADLVARIRALRPHAPGDPDARA
;
A
#
# COMPACT_ATOMS: atom_id res chain seq x y z
N MET A 1 -33.18 9.09 6.04
CA MET A 1 -32.31 8.44 5.06
C MET A 1 -30.93 8.42 5.68
N THR A 2 -30.44 7.26 6.12
CA THR A 2 -29.07 7.12 6.61
C THR A 2 -28.15 7.33 5.42
N THR A 3 -27.50 8.49 5.35
CA THR A 3 -26.38 8.72 4.43
C THR A 3 -25.34 7.63 4.71
N GLY A 4 -25.12 6.73 3.76
CA GLY A 4 -24.10 5.69 3.92
C GLY A 4 -22.72 6.32 4.07
N GLY A 5 -21.89 5.79 4.98
CA GLY A 5 -20.50 6.25 5.14
C GLY A 5 -19.65 6.02 3.89
N VAL A 6 -18.48 6.65 3.85
CA VAL A 6 -17.51 6.58 2.74
C VAL A 6 -16.99 5.15 2.59
N ARG A 7 -17.32 4.52 1.46
CA ARG A 7 -16.95 3.14 1.15
C ARG A 7 -15.50 3.11 0.66
N THR A 8 -14.61 2.52 1.45
CA THR A 8 -13.15 2.61 1.26
C THR A 8 -12.57 1.28 0.79
N LEU A 9 -11.80 1.32 -0.30
CA LEU A 9 -10.90 0.24 -0.70
C LEU A 9 -9.49 0.59 -0.21
N VAL A 10 -8.90 -0.28 0.62
CA VAL A 10 -7.52 -0.12 1.09
C VAL A 10 -6.59 -0.91 0.18
N VAL A 11 -5.56 -0.26 -0.34
CA VAL A 11 -4.47 -0.87 -1.14
C VAL A 11 -3.15 -0.55 -0.46
N GLY A 12 -2.40 -1.55 -0.02
CA GLY A 12 -1.22 -1.37 0.80
C GLY A 12 -1.35 -2.07 2.13
N SER A 13 -0.39 -1.83 3.02
CA SER A 13 -0.26 -2.58 4.27
C SER A 13 -0.31 -1.65 5.47
N CYS A 14 0.80 -1.49 6.19
CA CYS A 14 0.75 -0.96 7.55
C CYS A 14 0.23 0.47 7.61
N VAL A 15 0.67 1.34 6.71
CA VAL A 15 0.31 2.76 6.77
C VAL A 15 -1.18 2.97 6.46
N SER A 16 -1.71 2.41 5.38
CA SER A 16 -3.11 2.56 4.99
C SER A 16 -4.07 1.76 5.86
N ARG A 17 -3.72 0.52 6.24
CA ARG A 17 -4.51 -0.29 7.18
C ARG A 17 -4.65 0.41 8.52
N ASP A 18 -3.53 0.86 9.09
CA ASP A 18 -3.55 1.45 10.43
C ASP A 18 -4.27 2.80 10.39
N THR A 19 -3.99 3.65 9.39
CA THR A 19 -4.74 4.89 9.17
C THR A 19 -6.24 4.64 9.02
N PHE A 20 -6.65 3.63 8.24
CA PHE A 20 -8.06 3.26 8.10
C PHE A 20 -8.68 2.83 9.43
N SER A 21 -7.94 2.08 10.26
CA SER A 21 -8.42 1.64 11.58
C SER A 21 -8.68 2.81 12.56
N HIS A 22 -8.07 3.97 12.31
CA HIS A 22 -8.29 5.20 13.07
C HIS A 22 -9.43 6.09 12.50
N LEU A 23 -10.01 5.74 11.34
CA LEU A 23 -11.17 6.45 10.79
C LEU A 23 -12.44 6.13 11.60
N PRO A 24 -13.37 7.09 11.73
CA PRO A 24 -14.60 6.89 12.49
C PRO A 24 -15.53 5.87 11.79
N THR A 25 -15.97 4.85 12.53
CA THR A 25 -16.74 3.72 12.00
C THR A 25 -18.17 4.06 11.58
N ASP A 26 -18.70 5.20 12.03
CA ASP A 26 -19.98 5.76 11.60
C ASP A 26 -19.88 6.61 10.32
N GLY A 27 -18.66 6.91 9.87
CA GLY A 27 -18.38 7.71 8.67
C GLY A 27 -17.67 6.97 7.54
N PHE A 28 -17.02 5.84 7.81
CA PHE A 28 -16.24 5.07 6.83
C PHE A 28 -16.53 3.57 6.94
N SER A 29 -16.53 2.86 5.82
CA SER A 29 -16.65 1.40 5.79
C SER A 29 -15.61 0.78 4.86
N LEU A 30 -15.19 -0.45 5.16
CA LEU A 30 -14.22 -1.19 4.34
C LEU A 30 -14.94 -2.00 3.27
N VAL A 31 -14.61 -1.77 2.01
CA VAL A 31 -15.12 -2.52 0.84
C VAL A 31 -14.22 -3.69 0.50
N GLY A 32 -12.91 -3.48 0.64
CA GLY A 32 -11.89 -4.47 0.34
C GLY A 32 -10.53 -4.01 0.88
N TYR A 33 -9.63 -4.98 1.00
CA TYR A 33 -8.28 -4.76 1.48
C TYR A 33 -7.31 -5.62 0.65
N VAL A 34 -6.38 -4.97 -0.02
CA VAL A 34 -5.30 -5.60 -0.80
C VAL A 34 -3.99 -5.23 -0.13
N ALA A 35 -3.32 -6.20 0.46
CA ALA A 35 -2.06 -6.00 1.17
C ALA A 35 -1.00 -6.95 0.63
N ARG A 36 0.27 -6.67 0.96
CA ARG A 36 1.43 -7.50 0.60
C ARG A 36 1.64 -7.64 -0.90
N GLN A 37 1.20 -6.67 -1.68
CA GLN A 37 1.27 -6.71 -3.13
C GLN A 37 1.86 -5.39 -3.65
N SER A 38 3.03 -5.48 -4.26
CA SER A 38 3.62 -4.42 -5.07
C SER A 38 2.74 -4.15 -6.28
N LEU A 39 2.75 -2.90 -6.77
CA LEU A 39 2.14 -2.63 -8.07
C LEU A 39 2.81 -3.43 -9.20
N ILE A 40 4.12 -3.74 -9.10
CA ILE A 40 4.83 -4.48 -10.14
C ILE A 40 4.21 -5.88 -10.32
N SER A 41 4.04 -6.66 -9.24
CA SER A 41 3.42 -8.00 -9.32
C SER A 41 1.93 -7.94 -9.64
N ALA A 42 1.23 -6.90 -9.17
CA ALA A 42 -0.18 -6.68 -9.49
C ALA A 42 -0.45 -6.49 -10.99
N PHE A 43 0.51 -5.94 -11.73
CA PHE A 43 0.37 -5.60 -13.14
C PHE A 43 1.33 -6.37 -14.07
N SER A 44 2.09 -7.33 -13.54
CA SER A 44 2.71 -8.40 -14.34
C SER A 44 1.68 -9.49 -14.68
N PRO A 45 1.98 -10.43 -15.59
CA PRO A 45 1.18 -11.64 -15.72
C PRO A 45 1.19 -12.47 -14.42
N PRO A 46 0.14 -13.28 -14.15
CA PRO A 46 0.13 -14.22 -13.03
C PRO A 46 1.30 -15.20 -13.10
N VAL A 47 1.85 -15.54 -11.95
CA VAL A 47 2.98 -16.46 -11.79
C VAL A 47 2.57 -17.86 -12.25
N VAL A 48 3.36 -18.46 -13.14
CA VAL A 48 3.13 -19.83 -13.65
C VAL A 48 4.28 -20.79 -13.42
N LEU A 49 5.49 -20.28 -13.13
CA LEU A 49 6.68 -21.11 -12.90
C LEU A 49 6.76 -21.68 -11.48
N LEU A 50 6.02 -21.08 -10.54
CA LEU A 50 6.02 -21.46 -9.13
C LEU A 50 4.59 -21.50 -8.61
N ASP A 51 4.30 -22.49 -7.77
CA ASP A 51 3.07 -22.48 -6.98
C ASP A 51 3.21 -21.51 -5.80
N ALA A 52 2.11 -20.86 -5.43
CA ALA A 52 2.07 -20.10 -4.19
C ALA A 52 2.32 -21.04 -3.00
N PRO A 53 3.25 -20.71 -2.08
CA PRO A 53 3.57 -21.58 -0.96
C PRO A 53 2.37 -21.75 -0.03
N ALA A 54 2.33 -22.88 0.67
CA ALA A 54 1.35 -23.13 1.72
C ALA A 54 1.78 -22.45 3.03
N LEU A 55 0.94 -21.56 3.54
CA LEU A 55 1.13 -20.81 4.77
C LEU A 55 0.10 -21.22 5.83
N THR A 56 0.49 -21.15 7.10
CA THR A 56 -0.37 -21.55 8.22
C THR A 56 -1.48 -20.54 8.50
N SER A 57 -1.21 -19.24 8.31
CA SER A 57 -2.20 -18.19 8.48
C SER A 57 -3.09 -18.08 7.24
N PRO A 58 -4.42 -18.20 7.38
CA PRO A 58 -5.34 -18.01 6.25
C PRO A 58 -5.22 -16.61 5.63
N PHE A 59 -4.96 -15.60 6.44
CA PHE A 59 -4.76 -14.23 5.96
C PHE A 59 -3.48 -14.12 5.12
N GLN A 60 -2.35 -14.62 5.62
CA GLN A 60 -1.08 -14.60 4.86
C GLN A 60 -1.20 -15.42 3.58
N GLN A 61 -1.84 -16.59 3.65
CA GLN A 61 -2.12 -17.42 2.47
C GLN A 61 -2.93 -16.63 1.43
N GLN A 62 -3.99 -15.95 1.84
CA GLN A 62 -4.81 -15.14 0.93
C GLN A 62 -3.97 -14.06 0.24
N MET A 63 -3.13 -13.36 1.00
CA MET A 63 -2.30 -12.28 0.44
C MET A 63 -1.25 -12.81 -0.55
N VAL A 64 -0.51 -13.86 -0.20
CA VAL A 64 0.49 -14.47 -1.10
C VAL A 64 -0.17 -15.07 -2.34
N SER A 65 -1.31 -15.75 -2.19
CA SER A 65 -2.03 -16.32 -3.34
C SER A 65 -2.55 -15.21 -4.28
N ALA A 66 -3.02 -14.09 -3.72
CA ALA A 66 -3.46 -12.95 -4.51
C ALA A 66 -2.29 -12.23 -5.20
N ASP A 67 -1.12 -12.19 -4.58
CA ASP A 67 0.10 -11.65 -5.19
C ASP A 67 0.53 -12.48 -6.41
N PHE A 68 0.65 -13.80 -6.25
CA PHE A 68 0.97 -14.73 -7.35
C PHE A 68 -0.06 -14.70 -8.48
N ALA A 69 -1.33 -14.42 -8.17
CA ALA A 69 -2.39 -14.33 -9.15
C ALA A 69 -2.54 -12.93 -9.79
N SER A 70 -1.66 -11.97 -9.48
CA SER A 70 -1.79 -10.58 -9.94
C SER A 70 -3.18 -9.99 -9.64
N GLY A 71 -3.65 -10.19 -8.40
CA GLY A 71 -5.06 -10.07 -8.04
C GLY A 71 -5.64 -8.65 -7.89
N LEU A 72 -4.83 -7.60 -7.75
CA LEU A 72 -5.34 -6.23 -7.54
C LEU A 72 -6.26 -5.74 -8.68
N PRO A 73 -5.93 -5.88 -9.98
CA PRO A 73 -6.85 -5.57 -11.08
C PRO A 73 -8.22 -6.24 -10.97
N ASP A 74 -8.27 -7.50 -10.52
CA ASP A 74 -9.53 -8.22 -10.33
C ASP A 74 -10.33 -7.64 -9.16
N VAL A 75 -9.67 -7.22 -8.08
CA VAL A 75 -10.33 -6.55 -6.95
C VAL A 75 -10.99 -5.25 -7.41
N LEU A 76 -10.27 -4.40 -8.15
CA LEU A 76 -10.80 -3.14 -8.69
C LEU A 76 -12.04 -3.38 -9.58
N ARG A 77 -11.99 -4.40 -10.44
CA ARG A 77 -13.14 -4.79 -11.27
C ARG A 77 -14.33 -5.26 -10.44
N ARG A 78 -14.12 -6.12 -9.44
CA ARG A 78 -15.21 -6.67 -8.60
C ARG A 78 -15.87 -5.63 -7.68
N THR A 79 -15.15 -4.59 -7.30
CA THR A 79 -15.67 -3.51 -6.43
C THR A 79 -16.20 -2.31 -7.23
N ALA A 80 -16.25 -2.39 -8.57
CA ALA A 80 -16.69 -1.30 -9.43
C ALA A 80 -18.03 -0.67 -8.97
N GLY A 81 -18.08 0.66 -8.95
CA GLY A 81 -19.24 1.44 -8.45
C GLY A 81 -19.53 1.34 -6.93
N ARG A 82 -18.72 0.58 -6.16
CA ARG A 82 -18.91 0.36 -4.71
C ARG A 82 -17.90 1.07 -3.83
N VAL A 83 -17.01 1.87 -4.41
CA VAL A 83 -15.90 2.54 -3.74
C VAL A 83 -16.03 4.04 -3.93
N ASP A 84 -15.86 4.79 -2.84
CA ASP A 84 -15.85 6.25 -2.76
C ASP A 84 -14.44 6.78 -2.45
N LEU A 85 -13.60 5.95 -1.83
CA LEU A 85 -12.21 6.25 -1.50
C LEU A 85 -11.33 5.03 -1.78
N VAL A 86 -10.28 5.20 -2.58
CA VAL A 86 -9.14 4.28 -2.63
C VAL A 86 -8.02 4.88 -1.78
N LEU A 87 -7.75 4.23 -0.65
CA LEU A 87 -6.70 4.64 0.28
C LEU A 87 -5.46 3.77 0.05
N TRP A 88 -4.39 4.38 -0.44
CA TRP A 88 -3.21 3.69 -0.93
C TRP A 88 -1.96 4.01 -0.10
N ASP A 89 -1.08 3.04 0.15
CA ASP A 89 0.30 3.28 0.62
C ASP A 89 1.33 2.44 -0.15
N LEU A 90 2.62 2.84 -0.06
CA LEU A 90 3.73 2.22 -0.78
C LEU A 90 4.59 1.28 0.09
N THR A 91 4.13 0.89 1.28
CA THR A 91 4.91 0.10 2.25
C THR A 91 5.32 -1.27 1.70
N ASP A 92 4.50 -1.86 0.84
CA ASP A 92 4.75 -3.18 0.26
C ASP A 92 5.85 -3.20 -0.81
N GLU A 93 6.28 -2.03 -1.29
CA GLU A 93 7.42 -1.90 -2.21
C GLU A 93 8.78 -2.06 -1.50
N ARG A 94 8.83 -1.95 -0.17
CA ARG A 94 10.07 -1.74 0.60
C ARG A 94 11.11 -2.85 0.48
N LEU A 95 10.66 -4.07 0.17
CA LEU A 95 11.52 -5.25 0.07
C LEU A 95 11.85 -5.63 -1.39
N GLY A 96 11.31 -4.86 -2.36
CA GLY A 96 11.44 -5.15 -3.78
C GLY A 96 10.55 -6.29 -4.25
N VAL A 97 10.82 -6.74 -5.47
CA VAL A 97 10.11 -7.83 -6.13
C VAL A 97 11.08 -8.82 -6.74
N TRP A 98 10.72 -10.10 -6.71
CA TRP A 98 11.39 -11.11 -7.51
C TRP A 98 10.81 -11.09 -8.92
N VAL A 99 11.66 -10.97 -9.93
CA VAL A 99 11.28 -11.11 -11.34
C VAL A 99 11.73 -12.49 -11.82
N LEU A 100 10.79 -13.27 -12.35
CA LEU A 100 11.04 -14.62 -12.85
C LEU A 100 11.44 -14.61 -14.34
N PRO A 101 11.99 -15.71 -14.89
CA PRO A 101 12.47 -15.78 -16.27
C PRO A 101 11.39 -15.63 -17.35
N ASP A 102 10.12 -15.73 -16.97
CA ASP A 102 8.94 -15.53 -17.83
C ASP A 102 8.32 -14.13 -17.67
N ASP A 103 9.05 -13.18 -17.07
CA ASP A 103 8.64 -11.79 -16.79
C ASP A 103 7.44 -11.67 -15.84
N THR A 104 7.05 -12.76 -15.15
CA THR A 104 6.15 -12.67 -14.00
C THR A 104 6.91 -12.12 -12.78
N ALA A 105 6.18 -11.52 -11.85
CA ALA A 105 6.78 -10.93 -10.65
C ALA A 105 6.06 -11.37 -9.38
N VAL A 106 6.84 -11.56 -8.31
CA VAL A 106 6.38 -11.87 -6.96
C VAL A 106 6.84 -10.77 -6.02
N THR A 107 5.93 -10.20 -5.23
CA THR A 107 6.30 -9.26 -4.19
C THR A 107 7.14 -9.98 -3.14
N ARG A 108 8.31 -9.43 -2.79
CA ARG A 108 9.10 -10.00 -1.71
C ARG A 108 8.49 -9.62 -0.37
N THR A 109 7.67 -10.49 0.21
CA THR A 109 6.93 -10.17 1.45
C THR A 109 7.60 -10.74 2.69
N VAL A 110 7.27 -10.16 3.86
CA VAL A 110 7.69 -10.72 5.16
C VAL A 110 7.11 -12.12 5.40
N ASP A 111 5.98 -12.42 4.78
CA ASP A 111 5.29 -13.70 4.92
C ASP A 111 6.02 -14.80 4.14
N LEU A 112 6.53 -14.50 2.93
CA LEU A 112 7.40 -15.41 2.17
C LEU A 112 8.73 -15.66 2.90
N ILE A 113 9.33 -14.60 3.47
CA ILE A 113 10.58 -14.71 4.23
C ILE A 113 10.38 -15.58 5.47
N ALA A 114 9.33 -15.31 6.26
CA ALA A 114 9.05 -16.05 7.49
C ALA A 114 8.74 -17.54 7.22
N ALA A 115 8.15 -17.85 6.06
CA ALA A 115 7.88 -19.22 5.65
C ALA A 115 9.10 -19.94 5.03
N GLY A 116 10.22 -19.24 4.80
CA GLY A 116 11.37 -19.77 4.07
C GLY A 116 11.16 -19.89 2.55
N ALA A 117 9.96 -19.62 2.04
CA ALA A 117 9.61 -19.70 0.63
C ALA A 117 10.30 -18.62 -0.23
N ASP A 118 10.79 -17.54 0.39
CA ASP A 118 11.63 -16.54 -0.28
C ASP A 118 12.85 -17.17 -0.96
N LEU A 119 13.40 -18.26 -0.41
CA LEU A 119 14.55 -18.97 -0.99
C LEU A 119 14.19 -19.72 -2.28
N ASP A 120 13.00 -20.30 -2.34
CA ASP A 120 12.54 -21.01 -3.54
C ASP A 120 12.28 -20.02 -4.68
N VAL A 121 11.67 -18.88 -4.38
CA VAL A 121 11.48 -17.79 -5.34
C VAL A 121 12.83 -17.20 -5.77
N ALA A 122 13.76 -17.00 -4.83
CA ALA A 122 15.10 -16.50 -5.11
C ALA A 122 15.93 -17.45 -5.99
N ALA A 123 15.72 -18.76 -5.89
CA ALA A 123 16.38 -19.74 -6.76
C ALA A 123 15.87 -19.69 -8.21
N ALA A 124 14.67 -19.17 -8.42
CA ALA A 124 14.04 -19.07 -9.74
C ALA A 124 14.16 -17.68 -10.37
N GLY A 125 14.31 -16.62 -9.58
CA GLY A 125 14.23 -15.24 -10.05
C GLY A 125 15.40 -14.33 -9.68
N VAL A 126 15.29 -13.07 -10.10
CA VAL A 126 16.23 -12.00 -9.77
C VAL A 126 15.53 -10.97 -8.89
N LEU A 127 16.16 -10.60 -7.77
CA LEU A 127 15.63 -9.54 -6.91
C LEU A 127 15.84 -8.20 -7.59
N VAL A 128 14.74 -7.48 -7.77
CA VAL A 128 14.76 -6.08 -8.17
C VAL A 128 14.41 -5.24 -6.94
N GLU A 129 15.44 -4.63 -6.37
CA GLU A 129 15.35 -3.91 -5.10
C GLU A 129 14.71 -2.52 -5.23
N LEU A 130 14.01 -2.08 -4.17
CA LEU A 130 13.44 -0.74 -4.07
C LEU A 130 14.50 0.33 -4.37
N GLY A 131 14.13 1.27 -5.25
CA GLY A 131 14.96 2.43 -5.57
C GLY A 131 16.05 2.17 -6.61
N THR A 132 16.17 0.95 -7.16
CA THR A 132 16.95 0.73 -8.38
C THR A 132 16.27 1.37 -9.59
N ALA A 133 17.02 1.66 -10.65
CA ALA A 133 16.44 2.20 -11.89
C ALA A 133 15.43 1.22 -12.52
N ALA A 134 15.73 -0.08 -12.48
CA ALA A 134 14.84 -1.14 -12.96
C ALA A 134 13.52 -1.17 -12.16
N HIS A 135 13.58 -1.15 -10.82
CA HIS A 135 12.39 -1.12 -9.99
C HIS A 135 11.53 0.12 -10.27
N ARG A 136 12.15 1.31 -10.36
CA ARG A 136 11.40 2.54 -10.63
C ARG A 136 10.71 2.50 -11.98
N ALA A 137 11.37 1.99 -13.02
CA ALA A 137 10.78 1.89 -14.36
C ALA A 137 9.55 0.97 -14.36
N MET A 138 9.70 -0.26 -13.87
CA MET A 138 8.59 -1.22 -13.78
C MET A 138 7.44 -0.70 -12.92
N TRP A 139 7.77 -0.12 -11.76
CA TRP A 139 6.76 0.41 -10.85
C TRP A 139 6.03 1.62 -11.45
N THR A 140 6.72 2.50 -12.18
CA THR A 140 6.10 3.66 -12.84
C THR A 140 5.06 3.20 -13.85
N GLU A 141 5.41 2.23 -14.71
CA GLU A 141 4.47 1.63 -15.66
C GLU A 141 3.25 1.02 -14.97
N ALA A 142 3.49 0.28 -13.88
CA ALA A 142 2.43 -0.30 -13.07
C ALA A 142 1.55 0.76 -12.37
N ALA A 143 2.14 1.86 -11.90
CA ALA A 143 1.42 2.98 -11.28
C ALA A 143 0.51 3.69 -12.29
N HIS A 144 0.98 3.90 -13.52
CA HIS A 144 0.12 4.39 -14.61
C HIS A 144 -1.06 3.45 -14.86
N ALA A 145 -0.82 2.14 -14.90
CA ALA A 145 -1.87 1.15 -15.09
C ALA A 145 -2.87 1.12 -13.92
N PHE A 146 -2.38 1.20 -12.68
CA PHE A 146 -3.19 1.26 -11.46
C PHE A 146 -4.11 2.47 -11.44
N VAL A 147 -3.56 3.68 -11.60
CA VAL A 147 -4.35 4.92 -11.58
C VAL A 147 -5.39 4.93 -12.70
N ARG A 148 -5.04 4.46 -13.89
CA ARG A 148 -5.99 4.30 -15.00
C ARG A 148 -7.14 3.36 -14.61
N LEU A 149 -6.83 2.21 -14.04
CA LEU A 149 -7.82 1.19 -13.71
C LEU A 149 -8.74 1.62 -12.55
N VAL A 150 -8.21 2.34 -11.56
CA VAL A 150 -9.02 2.99 -10.53
C VAL A 150 -9.99 4.00 -11.16
N ARG A 151 -9.51 4.89 -12.03
CA ARG A 151 -10.36 5.89 -12.71
C ARG A 151 -11.40 5.24 -13.63
N GLU A 152 -11.09 4.09 -14.21
CA GLU A 152 -12.01 3.33 -15.06
C GLU A 152 -13.16 2.70 -14.25
N HIS A 153 -12.85 2.00 -13.15
CA HIS A 153 -13.85 1.25 -12.38
C HIS A 153 -14.49 2.05 -11.23
N HIS A 154 -13.87 3.16 -10.85
CA HIS A 154 -14.30 4.05 -9.77
C HIS A 154 -14.17 5.54 -10.17
N PRO A 155 -14.80 6.00 -11.27
CA PRO A 155 -14.59 7.34 -11.83
C PRO A 155 -14.94 8.52 -10.90
N GLY A 156 -15.70 8.28 -9.83
CA GLY A 156 -16.02 9.28 -8.81
C GLY A 156 -15.35 9.07 -7.45
N ALA A 157 -14.51 8.04 -7.31
CA ALA A 157 -13.81 7.81 -6.05
C ALA A 157 -12.62 8.74 -5.91
N ALA A 158 -12.40 9.25 -4.70
CA ALA A 158 -11.14 9.87 -4.33
C ALA A 158 -10.04 8.81 -4.36
N LEU A 159 -8.89 9.10 -4.99
CA LEU A 159 -7.71 8.27 -4.95
C LEU A 159 -6.63 9.01 -4.16
N VAL A 160 -6.30 8.49 -2.98
CA VAL A 160 -5.39 9.12 -2.03
C VAL A 160 -4.23 8.17 -1.75
N ALA A 161 -3.01 8.68 -1.90
CA ALA A 161 -1.80 8.01 -1.45
C ALA A 161 -1.30 8.63 -0.14
N LEU A 162 -1.13 7.79 0.87
CA LEU A 162 -0.50 8.14 2.13
C LEU A 162 1.02 8.13 1.92
N ALA A 163 1.63 9.26 2.23
CA ALA A 163 3.04 9.51 2.08
C ALA A 163 3.71 10.09 3.34
N PRO A 164 3.35 9.67 4.58
CA PRO A 164 4.15 10.03 5.73
C PRO A 164 5.59 9.53 5.55
N PRO A 165 6.61 10.32 5.91
CA PRO A 165 7.98 9.82 5.92
C PRO A 165 8.09 8.62 6.87
N TRP A 166 9.04 7.73 6.63
CA TRP A 166 9.49 6.79 7.65
C TRP A 166 10.09 7.56 8.81
N ALA A 167 9.65 7.23 10.02
CA ALA A 167 10.13 7.83 11.25
C ALA A 167 11.54 7.32 11.59
N GLY A 168 12.45 8.27 11.80
CA GLY A 168 13.83 7.99 12.19
C GLY A 168 14.03 7.89 13.71
N VAL A 169 13.03 8.33 14.49
CA VAL A 169 13.05 8.31 15.96
C VAL A 169 11.69 7.89 16.50
N ASN A 170 11.66 7.45 17.75
CA ASN A 170 10.43 7.14 18.48
C ASN A 170 9.95 8.34 19.33
N GLU A 171 8.82 8.18 20.02
CA GLU A 171 8.22 9.20 20.90
C GLU A 171 9.14 9.68 22.03
N SER A 172 10.13 8.87 22.43
CA SER A 172 11.14 9.22 23.44
C SER A 172 12.32 9.99 22.85
N GLY A 173 12.41 10.11 21.53
CA GLY A 173 13.55 10.69 20.81
C GLY A 173 14.70 9.71 20.58
N ASP A 174 14.53 8.43 20.91
CA ASP A 174 15.52 7.39 20.64
C ASP A 174 15.51 7.03 19.15
N GLU A 175 16.63 6.50 18.65
CA GLU A 175 16.74 6.02 17.27
C GLU A 175 15.69 4.93 16.97
N GLY A 176 14.89 5.16 15.93
CA GLY A 176 13.84 4.25 15.50
C GLY A 176 14.42 3.00 14.80
N PRO A 177 13.67 1.90 14.73
CA PRO A 177 14.15 0.67 14.09
C PRO A 177 14.31 0.83 12.57
N SER A 178 15.25 0.08 12.00
CA SER A 178 15.30 -0.14 10.55
C SER A 178 14.32 -1.23 10.11
N SER A 179 13.97 -1.28 8.83
CA SER A 179 13.20 -2.40 8.25
C SER A 179 14.12 -3.22 7.35
N PHE A 180 14.48 -4.45 7.77
CA PHE A 180 15.37 -5.33 7.00
C PHE A 180 16.70 -4.65 6.61
N GLY A 181 17.26 -3.85 7.52
CA GLY A 181 18.50 -3.09 7.29
C GLY A 181 18.32 -1.77 6.55
N LEU A 182 17.13 -1.46 6.04
CA LEU A 182 16.82 -0.16 5.45
C LEU A 182 16.43 0.85 6.53
N VAL A 183 17.28 1.85 6.75
CA VAL A 183 17.04 2.95 7.69
C VAL A 183 16.09 3.99 7.12
N ALA A 184 15.39 4.72 7.98
CA ALA A 184 14.36 5.70 7.60
C ALA A 184 14.88 6.76 6.61
N ALA A 185 16.06 7.33 6.85
CA ALA A 185 16.65 8.33 5.96
C ALA A 185 16.86 7.79 4.53
N ASP A 186 17.25 6.53 4.38
CA ASP A 186 17.50 5.91 3.08
C ASP A 186 16.20 5.51 2.39
N ALA A 187 15.24 4.97 3.15
CA ALA A 187 13.90 4.68 2.66
C ALA A 187 13.22 5.96 2.12
N ASN A 188 13.26 7.05 2.90
CA ASN A 188 12.67 8.33 2.54
C ASN A 188 13.28 8.91 1.26
N ARG A 189 14.61 8.86 1.10
CA ARG A 189 15.26 9.29 -0.15
C ARG A 189 14.84 8.44 -1.35
N ARG A 190 14.68 7.13 -1.19
CA ARG A 190 14.26 6.23 -2.27
C ARG A 190 12.79 6.45 -2.64
N LEU A 191 11.90 6.48 -1.65
CA LEU A 191 10.45 6.62 -1.82
C LEU A 191 10.02 8.00 -2.32
N ALA A 192 10.80 9.06 -2.08
CA ALA A 192 10.53 10.40 -2.61
C ALA A 192 10.26 10.38 -4.12
N LEU A 193 11.08 9.67 -4.89
CA LEU A 193 10.92 9.55 -6.36
C LEU A 193 9.63 8.83 -6.77
N TYR A 194 9.15 7.90 -5.94
CA TYR A 194 7.90 7.18 -6.19
C TYR A 194 6.72 8.09 -5.89
N TYR A 195 6.76 8.83 -4.77
CA TYR A 195 5.72 9.82 -4.45
C TYR A 195 5.69 10.98 -5.45
N ASP A 196 6.82 11.38 -6.02
CA ASP A 196 6.84 12.37 -7.10
C ASP A 196 6.11 11.84 -8.34
N THR A 197 6.32 10.57 -8.68
CA THR A 197 5.55 9.89 -9.75
C THR A 197 4.06 9.85 -9.42
N VAL A 198 3.67 9.55 -8.18
CA VAL A 198 2.26 9.58 -7.73
C VAL A 198 1.66 10.99 -7.90
N ALA A 199 2.41 12.04 -7.54
CA ALA A 199 1.98 13.41 -7.72
C ALA A 199 1.76 13.75 -9.21
N ASP A 200 2.69 13.36 -10.07
CA ASP A 200 2.63 13.59 -11.52
C ASP A 200 1.43 12.86 -12.18
N LEU A 201 0.99 11.75 -11.60
CA LEU A 201 -0.23 11.04 -12.01
C LEU A 201 -1.53 11.77 -11.60
N GLY A 202 -1.43 12.84 -10.83
CA GLY A 202 -2.58 13.61 -10.31
C GLY A 202 -3.34 12.87 -9.21
N VAL A 203 -2.62 12.13 -8.35
CA VAL A 203 -3.16 11.47 -7.15
C VAL A 203 -2.91 12.37 -5.93
N ASP A 204 -3.91 12.49 -5.06
CA ASP A 204 -3.78 13.28 -3.83
C ASP A 204 -2.79 12.61 -2.87
N LEU A 205 -1.78 13.36 -2.44
CA LEU A 205 -0.76 12.89 -1.48
C LEU A 205 -1.02 13.50 -0.11
N ILE A 206 -1.12 12.65 0.91
CA ILE A 206 -1.31 13.08 2.30
C ILE A 206 -0.13 12.62 3.14
N GLY A 207 0.49 13.55 3.87
CA GLY A 207 1.43 13.22 4.94
C GLY A 207 2.91 13.51 4.66
N ARG A 208 3.29 13.95 3.46
CA ARG A 208 4.71 14.22 3.09
C ARG A 208 5.42 15.21 4.00
N ASP A 209 4.65 16.13 4.58
CA ASP A 209 5.07 17.24 5.43
C ASP A 209 4.93 16.95 6.93
N LEU A 210 4.49 15.73 7.30
CA LEU A 210 4.30 15.40 8.70
C LEU A 210 5.64 15.21 9.41
N ASP A 211 5.71 15.75 10.63
CA ASP A 211 6.65 15.28 11.63
C ASP A 211 6.14 13.95 12.18
N VAL A 212 7.01 12.95 12.23
CA VAL A 212 6.62 11.56 12.47
C VAL A 212 7.54 10.91 13.49
N THR A 213 6.93 10.17 14.41
CA THR A 213 7.64 9.29 15.34
C THR A 213 7.04 7.88 15.29
N THR A 214 7.85 6.88 15.64
CA THR A 214 7.37 5.53 15.94
C THR A 214 6.93 5.42 17.40
N THR A 215 6.17 4.37 17.73
CA THR A 215 5.90 4.01 19.12
C THR A 215 6.29 2.54 19.39
N PRO A 216 7.09 2.24 20.43
CA PRO A 216 7.40 0.86 20.81
C PRO A 216 6.16 0.05 21.23
N SER A 217 5.07 0.75 21.58
CA SER A 217 3.80 0.17 21.99
C SER A 217 2.88 -0.21 20.83
N HIS A 218 3.34 -0.07 19.58
CA HIS A 218 2.52 -0.33 18.41
C HIS A 218 2.07 -1.81 18.38
N PRO A 219 0.78 -2.11 18.08
CA PRO A 219 0.24 -3.47 18.16
C PRO A 219 0.98 -4.52 17.31
N TRP A 220 1.67 -4.05 16.26
CA TRP A 220 2.40 -4.89 15.31
C TRP A 220 3.92 -4.83 15.51
N GLY A 221 4.37 -4.41 16.69
CA GLY A 221 5.78 -4.15 17.00
C GLY A 221 6.26 -2.83 16.41
N GLU A 222 7.44 -2.38 16.83
CA GLU A 222 8.02 -1.14 16.35
C GLU A 222 8.63 -1.31 14.95
N ALA A 223 8.30 -0.39 14.05
CA ALA A 223 8.85 -0.31 12.69
C ALA A 223 8.83 1.15 12.25
N PRO A 224 9.68 1.58 11.30
CA PRO A 224 9.76 3.00 10.88
C PRO A 224 8.48 3.55 10.22
N PHE A 225 7.51 2.69 9.91
CA PHE A 225 6.18 3.01 9.35
C PHE A 225 5.03 2.62 10.30
N HIS A 226 5.35 2.31 11.56
CA HIS A 226 4.39 2.04 12.64
C HIS A 226 4.37 3.25 13.56
N TYR A 227 3.53 4.21 13.22
CA TYR A 227 3.59 5.54 13.77
C TYR A 227 2.96 5.64 15.16
N SER A 228 3.33 6.72 15.84
CA SER A 228 2.65 7.22 17.02
C SER A 228 1.19 7.60 16.74
N PRO A 229 0.31 7.53 17.76
CA PRO A 229 -1.11 7.86 17.60
C PRO A 229 -1.40 9.24 17.01
N HIS A 230 -0.55 10.25 17.29
CA HIS A 230 -0.75 11.60 16.78
C HIS A 230 -0.59 11.68 15.24
N VAL A 231 0.32 10.89 14.66
CA VAL A 231 0.54 10.86 13.21
C VAL A 231 -0.71 10.32 12.51
N TYR A 232 -1.30 9.23 13.03
CA TYR A 232 -2.54 8.69 12.48
C TYR A 232 -3.71 9.67 12.65
N ALA A 233 -3.77 10.42 13.76
CA ALA A 233 -4.78 11.45 13.95
C ALA A 233 -4.67 12.58 12.90
N ASP A 234 -3.45 13.00 12.56
CA ASP A 234 -3.20 14.00 11.51
C ASP A 234 -3.57 13.48 10.12
N LEU A 235 -3.21 12.23 9.79
CA LEU A 235 -3.60 11.59 8.53
C LEU A 235 -5.12 11.50 8.41
N VAL A 236 -5.82 11.07 9.47
CA VAL A 236 -7.29 11.01 9.53
C VAL A 236 -7.91 12.39 9.34
N ALA A 237 -7.38 13.42 10.01
CA ALA A 237 -7.88 14.78 9.87
C ALA A 237 -7.78 15.28 8.42
N ARG A 238 -6.64 15.01 7.76
CA ARG A 238 -6.43 15.38 6.34
C ARG A 238 -7.33 14.60 5.39
N ILE A 239 -7.51 13.29 5.59
CA ILE A 239 -8.45 12.47 4.79
C ILE A 239 -9.87 13.03 4.88
N ARG A 240 -10.33 13.37 6.10
CA ARG A 240 -11.67 13.93 6.31
C ARG A 240 -11.82 15.31 5.67
N ALA A 241 -10.76 16.11 5.62
CA ALA A 241 -10.77 17.43 5.00
C ALA A 241 -10.94 17.39 3.47
N LEU A 242 -10.55 16.29 2.82
CA LEU A 242 -10.81 16.07 1.38
C LEU A 242 -12.29 15.90 1.05
N ARG A 243 -13.15 15.67 2.06
CA ARG A 243 -14.58 15.37 1.90
C ARG A 243 -14.82 14.30 0.83
N PRO A 244 -14.27 13.08 0.98
CA PRO A 244 -14.65 11.99 0.06
C PRO A 244 -16.17 11.77 0.19
N HIS A 245 -16.91 11.92 -0.90
CA HIS A 245 -18.38 11.95 -0.87
C HIS A 245 -18.95 10.56 -1.15
N ALA A 246 -19.98 10.17 -0.40
CA ALA A 246 -20.81 9.03 -0.76
C ALA A 246 -21.76 9.41 -1.92
N PRO A 247 -22.25 8.45 -2.72
CA PRO A 247 -23.20 8.73 -3.79
C PRO A 247 -24.48 9.36 -3.21
N GLY A 248 -24.85 10.55 -3.74
CA GLY A 248 -26.06 11.27 -3.32
C GLY A 248 -25.82 12.49 -2.40
N ASP A 249 -24.57 12.90 -2.18
CA ASP A 249 -24.26 14.17 -1.51
C ASP A 249 -24.54 15.37 -2.44
N PRO A 250 -25.44 16.31 -2.07
CA PRO A 250 -25.77 17.48 -2.88
C PRO A 250 -24.60 18.45 -3.14
N ASP A 251 -23.47 18.32 -2.41
CA ASP A 251 -22.27 19.14 -2.57
C ASP A 251 -21.21 18.54 -3.52
N ALA A 252 -21.50 17.43 -4.21
CA ALA A 252 -20.59 16.84 -5.19
C ALA A 252 -20.34 17.84 -6.35
N ARG A 253 -19.13 18.41 -6.43
CA ARG A 253 -18.70 19.23 -7.56
C ARG A 253 -18.75 18.38 -8.84
N ALA A 254 -19.51 18.86 -9.82
CA ALA A 254 -19.55 18.36 -11.19
C ALA A 254 -18.21 18.60 -11.92
#